data_AF-A0AAW0EA20-F1
#
_entry.id   AF-A0AAW0EA20-F1
#
_cell.length_a   1.000
_cell.length_b   1.000
_cell.length_c   1.000
_cell.angle_alpha   90.00
_cell.angle_beta   90.00
_cell.angle_gamma   90.00
#
_symmetry.space_group_name_H-M   'P 1'
#
loop_
_entity.id
_entity.type
_entity.pdbx_description
1 polymer ?
#
loop_
_entity_poly.entity_id
_entity_poly.type
_entity_poly.pdbx_seq_one_letter_code
_entity_poly.pdbx_strand_id
1 'polypeptide(L)'
;MKSILSQFLIAVLLGGSTFATTPIPPTYGACPSGITYVRPASDGLSPEELIWLDARRPHVINALKSYLTLAGIPDFDVDEYISTISANKSAVPVIGQAYSGGGTRASMNALGFYQSFDSRDNKSMAAKLGGLSQATTYVAGRE
;
A
#
# COMPACT_ATOMS: atom_id res chain seq x y z
N MET A 1 -11.01 22.28 42.51
CA MET A 1 -12.32 21.88 41.94
C MET A 1 -13.19 23.12 41.84
N LYS A 2 -13.77 23.36 40.65
CA LYS A 2 -14.61 24.51 40.26
C LYS A 2 -13.84 25.81 39.96
N SER A 3 -13.43 26.00 38.69
CA SER A 3 -13.38 27.30 37.98
C SER A 3 -12.45 27.29 36.74
N ILE A 4 -12.57 26.30 35.84
CA ILE A 4 -11.87 26.35 34.53
C ILE A 4 -12.83 26.09 33.34
N LEU A 5 -14.11 25.82 33.60
CA LEU A 5 -15.06 25.35 32.58
C LEU A 5 -15.97 26.43 31.95
N SER A 6 -15.58 27.71 31.96
CA SER A 6 -16.45 28.82 31.47
C SER A 6 -15.81 29.73 30.41
N GLN A 7 -14.88 29.21 29.61
CA GLN A 7 -14.34 29.93 28.45
C GLN A 7 -14.29 29.02 27.22
N PHE A 8 -15.43 28.42 26.90
CA PHE A 8 -15.78 28.07 25.52
C PHE A 8 -16.96 28.96 25.15
N LEU A 9 -16.71 30.02 24.38
CA LEU A 9 -17.57 30.54 23.31
C LEU A 9 -17.06 31.92 22.89
N ILE A 10 -17.01 32.15 21.57
CA ILE A 10 -16.72 33.42 20.88
C ILE A 10 -15.23 33.64 20.56
N ALA A 11 -14.75 32.97 19.50
CA ALA A 11 -13.87 33.53 18.48
C ALA A 11 -13.80 32.59 17.26
N VAL A 12 -14.95 32.11 16.80
CA VAL A 12 -15.09 31.53 15.46
C VAL A 12 -16.00 32.48 14.72
N LEU A 13 -15.42 33.46 14.01
CA LEU A 13 -15.99 34.20 12.88
C LEU A 13 -14.95 35.27 12.47
N LEU A 14 -14.62 35.28 11.17
CA LEU A 14 -13.82 36.28 10.45
C LEU A 14 -12.28 36.13 10.51
N GLY A 15 -11.80 34.91 10.21
CA GLY A 15 -10.45 34.68 9.71
C GLY A 15 -10.49 34.11 8.30
N GLY A 16 -11.14 34.80 7.36
CA GLY A 16 -11.12 34.41 5.96
C GLY A 16 -9.73 34.64 5.39
N SER A 17 -8.90 33.60 5.35
CA SER A 17 -7.65 33.62 4.59
C SER A 17 -8.01 33.65 3.10
N THR A 18 -8.13 34.85 2.52
CA THR A 18 -8.10 34.97 1.06
C THR A 18 -6.68 34.66 0.62
N PHE A 19 -6.41 33.40 0.28
CA PHE A 19 -5.28 33.10 -0.59
C PHE A 19 -5.63 33.73 -1.93
N ALA A 20 -5.14 34.95 -2.16
CA ALA A 20 -5.11 35.52 -3.48
C ALA A 20 -4.11 34.70 -4.30
N THR A 21 -4.57 33.59 -4.88
CA THR A 21 -3.83 32.90 -5.92
C THR A 21 -4.01 33.71 -7.20
N THR A 22 -3.27 34.81 -7.33
CA THR A 22 -3.07 35.39 -8.65
C THR A 22 -2.50 34.28 -9.53
N PRO A 23 -3.14 33.90 -10.64
CA PRO A 23 -2.56 32.91 -11.55
C PRO A 23 -1.24 33.51 -12.05
N ILE A 24 -0.11 32.99 -11.57
CA ILE A 24 1.19 33.34 -12.15
C ILE A 24 1.18 32.68 -13.53
N PRO A 25 1.16 33.45 -14.63
CA PRO A 25 1.19 32.85 -15.95
C PRO A 25 2.52 32.10 -16.11
N PRO A 26 2.53 30.92 -16.73
CA PRO A 26 3.78 30.21 -16.99
C PRO A 26 4.70 31.11 -17.82
N THR A 27 5.89 31.38 -17.29
CA THR A 27 6.93 32.12 -18.01
C THR A 27 7.73 31.17 -18.87
N TYR A 28 8.01 31.56 -20.12
CA TYR A 28 8.95 30.82 -20.97
C TYR A 28 10.35 30.83 -20.33
N GLY A 29 10.80 29.66 -19.88
CA GLY A 29 12.16 29.40 -19.45
C GLY A 29 12.84 28.45 -20.44
N ALA A 30 14.15 28.60 -20.63
CA ALA A 30 14.93 27.60 -21.35
C ALA A 30 14.84 26.27 -20.60
N CYS A 31 14.63 25.16 -21.32
CA CYS A 31 14.72 23.84 -20.72
C CYS A 31 16.13 23.66 -20.13
N PRO A 32 16.27 23.21 -18.86
CA PRO A 32 17.56 22.89 -18.30
C PRO A 32 18.31 21.89 -19.18
N SER A 33 19.57 22.18 -19.51
CA SER A 33 20.40 21.25 -20.27
C SER A 33 20.85 20.09 -19.38
N GLY A 34 20.97 18.89 -19.97
CA GLY A 34 21.47 17.70 -19.27
C GLY A 34 20.47 17.00 -18.35
N ILE A 35 19.18 17.38 -18.37
CA ILE A 35 18.14 16.69 -17.60
C ILE A 35 17.26 15.86 -18.54
N THR A 36 17.11 14.58 -18.22
CA THR A 36 16.17 13.68 -18.89
C THR A 36 14.99 13.42 -17.96
N TYR A 37 13.80 13.85 -18.36
CA TYR A 37 12.56 13.67 -17.57
C TYR A 37 11.85 12.34 -17.86
N VAL A 38 12.34 11.55 -18.83
CA VAL A 38 11.73 10.30 -19.27
C VAL A 38 12.71 9.15 -19.05
N ARG A 39 12.29 8.13 -18.30
CA ARG A 39 13.07 6.90 -18.17
C ARG A 39 12.75 5.94 -19.33
N PRO A 40 13.74 5.42 -20.07
CA PRO A 40 13.53 4.35 -21.04
C PRO A 40 12.93 3.11 -20.37
N ALA A 41 11.91 2.51 -21.00
CA ALA A 41 11.30 1.28 -20.48
C ALA A 41 12.27 0.08 -20.50
N SER A 42 13.28 0.12 -21.39
CA SER A 42 14.35 -0.88 -21.47
C SER A 42 15.16 -1.02 -20.19
N ASP A 43 15.18 0.02 -19.35
CA ASP A 43 15.95 0.05 -18.10
C ASP A 43 15.23 -0.72 -16.99
N GLY A 44 13.99 -1.16 -17.24
CA GLY A 44 13.20 -1.98 -16.32
C GLY A 44 12.59 -1.18 -15.17
N LEU A 45 12.55 -1.82 -13.99
CA LEU A 45 12.02 -1.22 -12.76
C LEU A 45 12.87 -0.01 -12.36
N SER A 46 12.22 0.98 -11.77
CA SER A 46 12.94 2.14 -11.25
C SER A 46 13.89 1.75 -10.11
N PRO A 47 15.01 2.46 -9.91
CA PRO A 47 15.88 2.24 -8.75
C PRO A 47 15.12 2.29 -7.42
N GLU A 48 14.16 3.21 -7.30
CA GLU A 48 13.31 3.37 -6.13
C GLU A 48 12.44 2.13 -5.87
N GLU A 49 11.89 1.56 -6.93
CA GLU A 49 11.09 0.34 -6.85
C GLU A 49 11.94 -0.89 -6.49
N LEU A 50 13.17 -0.98 -7.01
CA LEU A 50 14.11 -2.05 -6.63
C LEU A 50 14.46 -1.97 -5.14
N ILE A 51 14.74 -0.76 -4.64
CA ILE A 51 15.00 -0.50 -3.21
C ILE A 51 13.77 -0.89 -2.38
N TRP A 52 12.57 -0.51 -2.83
CA TRP A 52 11.34 -0.86 -2.14
C TRP A 52 11.10 -2.38 -2.15
N LEU A 53 11.37 -3.08 -3.25
CA LEU A 53 11.26 -4.54 -3.33
C LEU A 53 12.21 -5.24 -2.36
N ASP A 54 13.46 -4.75 -2.25
CA ASP A 54 14.43 -5.27 -1.29
C ASP A 54 13.95 -5.11 0.16
N ALA A 55 13.34 -3.96 0.49
CA ALA A 55 12.73 -3.74 1.80
C ALA A 55 11.44 -4.57 2.00
N ARG A 56 10.66 -4.81 0.96
CA ARG A 56 9.36 -5.50 1.04
C ARG A 56 9.48 -7.01 1.21
N ARG A 57 10.44 -7.66 0.54
CA ARG A 57 10.57 -9.13 0.52
C ARG A 57 10.61 -9.80 1.90
N PRO A 58 11.37 -9.30 2.91
CA PRO A 58 11.35 -9.87 4.25
C PRO A 58 9.96 -9.86 4.89
N HIS A 59 9.17 -8.81 4.66
CA HIS A 59 7.79 -8.73 5.14
C HIS A 59 6.88 -9.74 4.43
N VAL A 60 7.06 -9.93 3.12
CA VAL A 60 6.32 -10.93 2.35
C VAL A 60 6.63 -12.33 2.85
N ILE A 61 7.89 -12.67 3.08
CA ILE A 61 8.30 -13.98 3.63
C ILE A 61 7.63 -14.24 4.98
N ASN A 62 7.70 -13.28 5.90
CA ASN A 62 7.11 -13.43 7.24
C ASN A 62 5.58 -13.55 7.21
N ALA A 63 4.93 -12.73 6.38
CA ALA A 63 3.49 -12.78 6.20
C ALA A 63 3.04 -14.09 5.53
N LEU A 64 3.78 -14.55 4.52
CA LEU A 64 3.49 -15.79 3.80
C LEU A 64 3.66 -17.01 4.71
N LYS A 65 4.70 -17.04 5.56
CA LYS A 65 4.85 -18.07 6.60
C LYS A 65 3.61 -18.12 7.48
N SER A 66 3.22 -16.98 8.04
CA SER A 66 2.06 -16.88 8.94
C SER A 66 0.76 -17.32 8.26
N TYR A 67 0.56 -16.91 7.00
CA TYR A 67 -0.61 -17.29 6.21
C TYR A 67 -0.63 -18.78 5.87
N LEU A 68 0.48 -19.36 5.41
CA LEU A 68 0.55 -20.78 5.04
C LEU A 68 0.34 -21.68 6.26
N THR A 69 0.88 -21.30 7.43
CA THR A 69 0.57 -21.95 8.70
C THR A 69 -0.92 -21.86 9.04
N LEU A 70 -1.55 -20.70 8.85
CA LEU A 70 -2.99 -20.51 9.07
C LEU A 70 -3.85 -21.35 8.11
N ALA A 71 -3.47 -21.41 6.83
CA ALA A 71 -4.16 -22.17 5.81
C ALA A 71 -4.22 -23.66 6.18
N GLY A 72 -3.12 -24.20 6.73
CA GLY A 72 -3.05 -25.57 7.22
C GLY A 72 -3.24 -26.59 6.10
N ILE A 73 -2.49 -26.41 5.01
CA ILE A 73 -2.53 -27.27 3.84
C ILE A 73 -1.97 -28.65 4.23
N PRO A 74 -2.72 -29.76 4.05
CA PRO A 74 -2.22 -31.11 4.35
C PRO A 74 -0.96 -31.43 3.54
N ASP A 75 -0.02 -32.14 4.17
CA ASP A 75 1.23 -32.61 3.56
C ASP A 75 2.14 -31.50 2.98
N PHE A 76 1.96 -30.25 3.42
CA PHE A 76 2.79 -29.12 3.03
C PHE A 76 3.69 -28.65 4.18
N ASP A 77 5.00 -28.79 4.02
CA ASP A 77 5.98 -28.26 4.97
C ASP A 77 6.22 -26.76 4.74
N VAL A 78 5.58 -25.96 5.58
CA VAL A 78 5.69 -24.49 5.54
C VAL A 78 7.10 -24.04 5.87
N ASP A 79 7.77 -24.67 6.83
CA ASP A 79 9.09 -24.22 7.28
C ASP A 79 10.16 -24.54 6.23
N GLU A 80 10.09 -25.72 5.61
CA GLU A 80 10.93 -26.09 4.47
C GLU A 80 10.75 -25.09 3.32
N TYR A 81 9.50 -24.87 2.88
CA TYR A 81 9.20 -23.94 1.79
C TYR A 81 9.72 -22.51 2.07
N ILE A 82 9.47 -22.00 3.28
CA ILE A 82 9.92 -20.67 3.68
C ILE A 82 11.44 -20.59 3.72
N SER A 83 12.13 -21.63 4.18
CA SER A 83 13.59 -21.69 4.17
C SER A 83 14.17 -21.62 2.74
N THR A 84 13.55 -22.35 1.79
CA THR A 84 13.96 -22.36 0.38
C THR A 84 13.82 -20.99 -0.26
N ILE A 85 12.67 -20.32 -0.12
CA ILE A 85 12.45 -19.01 -0.74
C ILE A 85 13.25 -17.90 -0.05
N SER A 86 13.57 -18.05 1.24
CA SER A 86 14.38 -17.07 1.97
C SER A 86 15.85 -17.10 1.55
N ALA A 87 16.36 -18.27 1.12
CA ALA A 87 17.73 -18.43 0.65
C ALA A 87 17.98 -17.78 -0.73
N ASN A 88 16.93 -17.55 -1.53
CA ASN A 88 17.03 -16.98 -2.86
C ASN A 88 16.02 -15.84 -3.04
N LYS A 89 16.50 -14.59 -3.08
CA LYS A 89 15.65 -13.39 -3.27
C LYS A 89 14.74 -13.47 -4.50
N SER A 90 15.18 -14.13 -5.57
CA SER A 90 14.41 -14.28 -6.81
C SER A 90 13.33 -15.36 -6.71
N ALA A 91 13.40 -16.24 -5.70
CA ALA A 91 12.39 -17.26 -5.43
C ALA A 91 11.24 -16.77 -4.54
N VAL A 92 11.39 -15.59 -3.91
CA VAL A 92 10.31 -14.98 -3.11
C VAL A 92 9.14 -14.64 -4.05
N PRO A 93 7.93 -15.18 -3.80
CA PRO A 93 6.77 -14.92 -4.65
C PRO A 93 6.42 -13.43 -4.69
N VAL A 94 6.08 -12.93 -5.88
CA VAL A 94 5.50 -11.61 -6.07
C VAL A 94 3.99 -11.77 -6.19
N ILE A 95 3.26 -11.36 -5.15
CA ILE A 95 1.80 -11.47 -5.10
C ILE A 95 1.20 -10.14 -5.52
N GLY A 96 0.29 -10.15 -6.51
CA GLY A 96 -0.43 -8.98 -6.99
C GLY A 96 -1.93 -9.06 -6.70
N GLN A 97 -2.50 -7.99 -6.15
CA GLN A 97 -3.95 -7.80 -6.02
C GLN A 97 -4.40 -6.77 -7.06
N ALA A 98 -5.33 -7.15 -7.93
CA ALA A 98 -5.84 -6.28 -8.98
C ALA A 98 -7.35 -6.08 -8.81
N TYR A 99 -7.78 -4.82 -8.71
CA TYR A 99 -9.16 -4.42 -8.53
C TYR A 99 -9.72 -3.78 -9.80
N SER A 100 -10.90 -4.21 -10.23
CA SER A 100 -11.58 -3.63 -11.38
C SER A 100 -12.18 -2.27 -11.06
N GLY A 101 -12.41 -1.48 -12.12
CA GLY A 101 -13.12 -0.21 -12.02
C GLY A 101 -14.63 -0.39 -12.02
N GLY A 102 -15.35 0.71 -11.87
CA GLY A 102 -16.81 0.73 -11.83
C GLY A 102 -17.38 1.65 -10.76
N GLY A 103 -16.65 2.73 -10.44
CA GLY A 103 -17.05 3.70 -9.44
C GLY A 103 -17.22 3.09 -8.05
N THR A 104 -18.06 3.73 -7.22
CA THR A 104 -18.23 3.39 -5.80
C THR A 104 -18.59 1.93 -5.56
N ARG A 105 -19.34 1.29 -6.46
CA ARG A 105 -19.70 -0.14 -6.33
C ARG A 105 -18.47 -1.04 -6.40
N ALA A 106 -17.60 -0.80 -7.37
CA ALA A 106 -16.36 -1.56 -7.51
C ALA A 106 -15.43 -1.27 -6.33
N SER A 107 -15.31 0.00 -5.91
CA SER A 107 -14.49 0.39 -4.77
C SER A 107 -14.94 -0.28 -3.46
N MET A 108 -16.25 -0.30 -3.17
CA MET A 108 -16.76 -0.92 -1.94
C MET A 108 -16.52 -2.44 -1.92
N ASN A 109 -16.67 -3.11 -3.07
CA ASN A 109 -16.36 -4.53 -3.20
C ASN A 109 -14.85 -4.78 -3.00
N ALA A 110 -14.01 -4.00 -3.66
CA ALA A 110 -12.55 -4.08 -3.53
C ALA A 110 -12.07 -3.89 -2.09
N LEU A 111 -12.65 -2.94 -1.36
CA LEU A 111 -12.35 -2.73 0.06
C LEU A 111 -12.76 -3.93 0.92
N GLY A 112 -13.95 -4.50 0.69
CA GLY A 112 -14.38 -5.71 1.38
C GLY A 112 -13.46 -6.90 1.09
N PHE A 113 -13.03 -7.06 -0.16
CA PHE A 113 -12.08 -8.09 -0.56
C PHE A 113 -10.70 -7.89 0.08
N TYR A 114 -10.17 -6.67 0.05
CA TYR A 114 -8.91 -6.33 0.72
C TYR A 114 -8.97 -6.58 2.23
N GLN A 115 -10.08 -6.23 2.87
CA GLN A 115 -10.31 -6.47 4.30
C GLN A 115 -10.36 -7.97 4.63
N SER A 116 -10.96 -8.78 3.75
CA SER A 116 -11.05 -10.24 3.94
C SER A 116 -9.69 -10.96 3.99
N PHE A 117 -8.65 -10.30 3.50
CA PHE A 117 -7.27 -10.77 3.47
C PHE A 117 -6.38 -10.15 4.55
N ASP A 118 -6.93 -9.27 5.38
CA ASP A 118 -6.17 -8.56 6.40
C ASP A 118 -6.05 -9.41 7.68
N SER A 119 -4.82 -9.60 8.17
CA SER A 119 -4.59 -10.31 9.43
C SER A 119 -5.12 -9.58 10.67
N ARG A 120 -5.47 -8.29 10.55
CA ARG A 120 -6.05 -7.49 11.65
C ARG A 120 -7.52 -7.81 11.91
N ASP A 121 -8.19 -8.51 10.99
CA ASP A 121 -9.61 -8.86 11.13
C ASP A 121 -9.79 -10.29 11.63
N ASN A 122 -10.42 -10.44 12.79
CA ASN A 122 -10.61 -11.75 13.42
C ASN A 122 -11.48 -12.70 12.58
N LYS A 123 -12.44 -12.17 11.81
CA LYS A 123 -13.30 -13.00 10.94
C LYS A 123 -12.49 -13.55 9.76
N SER A 124 -11.61 -12.73 9.20
CA SER A 124 -10.67 -13.10 8.12
C SER A 124 -9.68 -14.16 8.59
N MET A 125 -9.17 -14.04 9.82
CA MET A 125 -8.34 -15.06 10.45
C MET A 125 -9.12 -16.37 10.65
N ALA A 126 -10.35 -16.30 11.17
CA ALA A 126 -11.20 -17.48 11.35
C ALA A 126 -11.56 -18.18 10.01
N ALA A 127 -11.72 -17.40 8.94
CA ALA A 127 -11.94 -17.91 7.58
C ALA A 127 -10.66 -18.41 6.89
N LYS A 128 -9.50 -18.35 7.55
CA LYS A 128 -8.18 -18.73 7.02
C LYS A 128 -7.72 -17.93 5.79
N LEU A 129 -8.23 -16.71 5.62
CA LEU A 129 -7.87 -15.81 4.53
C LEU A 129 -7.00 -14.63 4.99
N GLY A 130 -7.00 -14.33 6.29
CA GLY A 130 -6.23 -13.25 6.89
C GLY A 130 -4.71 -13.45 6.72
N GLY A 131 -4.00 -12.36 6.43
CA GLY A 131 -2.55 -12.33 6.24
C GLY A 131 -2.10 -12.21 4.78
N LEU A 132 -2.97 -12.50 3.81
CA LEU A 132 -2.65 -12.37 2.38
C LEU A 132 -2.37 -10.92 1.97
N SER A 133 -3.05 -9.94 2.57
CA SER A 133 -2.77 -8.52 2.30
C SER A 133 -1.37 -8.13 2.77
N GLN A 134 -0.90 -8.69 3.89
CA GLN A 134 0.45 -8.47 4.39
C GLN A 134 1.51 -9.15 3.50
N ALA A 135 1.18 -10.27 2.85
CA ALA A 135 2.04 -10.97 1.89
C ALA A 135 2.00 -10.39 0.46
N THR A 136 1.09 -9.46 0.17
CA THR A 136 0.95 -8.87 -1.16
C THR A 136 2.10 -7.91 -1.49
N THR A 137 2.67 -8.02 -2.68
CA THR A 137 3.69 -7.09 -3.18
C THR A 137 3.02 -5.91 -3.88
N TYR A 138 2.21 -6.14 -4.90
CA TYR A 138 1.59 -5.06 -5.66
C TYR A 138 0.09 -4.99 -5.47
N VAL A 139 -0.43 -3.77 -5.36
CA VAL A 139 -1.86 -3.49 -5.46
C VAL A 139 -2.08 -2.59 -6.66
N ALA A 140 -2.93 -3.04 -7.58
CA ALA A 140 -3.28 -2.30 -8.78
C ALA A 140 -4.80 -2.12 -8.85
N GLY A 141 -5.23 -1.00 -9.39
CA GLY A 141 -6.64 -0.71 -9.59
C GLY A 141 -6.85 0.36 -10.64
N ARG A 142 -8.06 0.44 -11.16
CA ARG A 142 -8.55 1.56 -11.96
C ARG A 142 -9.81 2.11 -11.32
N GLU A 143 -10.08 3.38 -11.56
CA GLU A 143 -11.35 4.04 -11.20
C GLU A 143 -12.51 3.50 -12.07
#